data_AF-A0A845XS70-F1
#
_entry.id   AF-A0A845XS70-F1
#
_cell.length_a   1.000
_cell.length_b   1.000
_cell.length_c   1.000
_cell.angle_alpha   90.00
_cell.angle_beta   90.00
_cell.angle_gamma   90.00
#
_symmetry.space_group_name_H-M   'P 1'
#
loop_
_entity.id
_entity.type
_entity.pdbx_description
1 polymer ?
#
loop_
_entity_poly.entity_id
_entity_poly.type
_entity_poly.pdbx_seq_one_letter_code
_entity_poly.pdbx_strand_id
1 'polypeptide(L)'
;MSGGHVRNLMQLIQKAIDWTDELPITKKAAKRAIEETRETYQKTVQETEWEILARACHLKQAYNDVDHLRLLLSRCLLEYRYYDENDNLQI
;
A
#
# COMPACT_ATOMS: atom_id res chain seq x y z
N MET A 1 0.05 18.22 11.07
CA MET A 1 0.57 18.74 9.78
C MET A 1 0.81 17.57 8.83
N SER A 2 0.05 17.51 7.74
CA SER A 2 -0.09 16.38 6.80
C SER A 2 1.10 16.19 5.83
N GLY A 3 2.33 16.41 6.29
CA GLY A 3 3.55 16.29 5.47
C GLY A 3 3.82 14.89 4.93
N GLY A 4 3.11 13.87 5.42
CA GLY A 4 3.20 12.49 4.93
C GLY A 4 2.81 12.36 3.45
N HIS A 5 1.74 13.03 3.01
CA HIS A 5 1.29 12.91 1.62
C HIS A 5 2.29 13.54 0.63
N VAL A 6 2.80 14.74 0.95
CA VAL A 6 3.81 15.41 0.11
C VAL A 6 5.12 14.60 0.09
N ARG A 7 5.54 14.05 1.24
CA ARG A 7 6.71 13.18 1.31
C ARG A 7 6.55 11.93 0.43
N ASN A 8 5.39 11.30 0.48
CA ASN A 8 5.10 10.11 -0.33
C ASN A 8 5.10 10.44 -1.82
N LEU A 9 4.54 11.59 -2.21
CA LEU A 9 4.58 12.06 -3.60
C LEU A 9 6.01 12.30 -4.06
N MET A 10 6.84 12.96 -3.25
CA MET A 10 8.25 13.18 -3.58
C MET A 10 9.04 11.87 -3.71
N GLN A 11 8.77 10.88 -2.85
CA GLN A 11 9.36 9.54 -2.97
C GLN A 11 8.93 8.82 -4.27
N LEU A 12 7.67 8.97 -4.67
CA LEU A 12 7.18 8.39 -5.93
C LEU A 12 7.82 9.08 -7.15
N ILE A 13 7.97 10.41 -7.10
CA ILE A 13 8.68 11.17 -8.14
C ILE A 13 10.14 10.71 -8.22
N GLN A 14 10.83 10.57 -7.08
CA GLN A 14 12.20 10.08 -7.03
C GLN A 14 12.33 8.70 -7.69
N LYS A 15 11.47 7.74 -7.32
CA LYS A 15 11.43 6.41 -7.96
C LYS A 15 11.19 6.49 -9.47
N ALA A 16 10.36 7.43 -9.94
CA ALA A 16 10.13 7.59 -11.37
C ALA A 16 11.35 8.19 -12.09
N ILE A 17 12.11 9.07 -11.42
CA ILE A 17 13.39 9.59 -11.92
C ILE A 17 14.44 8.47 -12.01
N ASP A 18 14.49 7.54 -11.05
CA ASP A 18 15.40 6.39 -11.09
C ASP A 18 15.20 5.50 -12.35
N TRP A 19 14.01 5.54 -12.95
CA TRP A 19 13.65 4.85 -14.20
C TRP A 19 13.73 5.74 -15.45
N THR A 20 14.28 6.94 -15.34
CA THR A 20 14.34 7.95 -16.41
C THR A 20 15.79 8.39 -16.66
N ASP A 21 16.35 7.99 -17.80
CA ASP A 21 17.72 8.40 -18.18
C ASP A 21 17.79 9.87 -18.63
N GLU A 22 16.76 10.36 -19.32
CA GLU A 22 16.66 11.75 -19.79
C GLU A 22 15.26 12.32 -19.51
N LEU A 23 15.20 13.59 -19.11
CA LEU A 23 13.94 14.27 -18.88
C LEU A 23 13.19 14.55 -20.20
N PRO A 24 11.84 14.58 -20.18
CA PRO A 24 10.96 14.49 -19.01
C PRO A 24 10.68 13.06 -18.53
N ILE A 25 10.20 12.92 -17.28
CA ILE A 25 9.72 11.63 -16.74
C ILE A 25 8.64 11.06 -17.68
N THR A 26 8.90 9.87 -18.20
CA THR A 26 7.98 9.22 -19.14
C THR A 26 6.81 8.55 -18.41
N LYS A 27 5.68 8.36 -19.11
CA LYS A 27 4.54 7.57 -18.61
C LYS A 27 4.95 6.16 -18.17
N LYS A 28 5.91 5.55 -18.88
CA LYS A 28 6.44 4.22 -18.56
C LYS A 28 7.19 4.21 -17.23
N ALA A 29 8.07 5.18 -17.01
CA ALA A 29 8.82 5.33 -15.77
C ALA A 29 7.90 5.59 -14.56
N ALA A 30 6.91 6.47 -14.72
CA ALA A 30 5.90 6.73 -13.69
C ALA A 30 5.09 5.48 -13.34
N LYS A 31 4.65 4.70 -14.35
CA LYS A 31 3.92 3.44 -14.14
C LYS A 31 4.75 2.42 -13.36
N ARG A 32 6.04 2.29 -13.70
CA ARG A 32 6.95 1.35 -13.02
C ARG A 32 7.19 1.74 -11.56
N ALA A 33 7.36 3.03 -11.29
CA ALA A 33 7.46 3.54 -9.92
C ALA A 33 6.21 3.25 -9.08
N ILE A 34 5.02 3.37 -9.67
CA ILE A 34 3.74 3.02 -9.03
C ILE A 34 3.69 1.51 -8.74
N GLU A 35 4.03 0.67 -9.72
CA GLU A 35 4.00 -0.80 -9.58
C GLU A 35 4.91 -1.29 -8.46
N GLU A 36 6.15 -0.80 -8.37
CA GLU A 36 7.08 -1.17 -7.29
C GLU A 36 6.63 -0.68 -5.91
N THR A 37 6.08 0.52 -5.86
CA THR A 37 5.56 1.08 -4.61
C THR A 37 4.37 0.25 -4.12
N ARG A 38 3.50 -0.16 -5.04
CA ARG A 38 2.39 -1.08 -4.75
C ARG A 38 2.88 -2.43 -4.26
N GLU A 39 3.87 -3.04 -4.92
CA GLU A 39 4.43 -4.32 -4.50
C GLU A 39 5.01 -4.25 -3.08
N THR A 40 5.69 -3.15 -2.76
CA THR A 40 6.22 -2.89 -1.41
C THR A 40 5.10 -2.89 -0.37
N TYR A 41 4.01 -2.17 -0.63
CA TYR A 41 2.85 -2.11 0.27
C TYR A 41 2.09 -3.44 0.35
N GLN A 42 2.03 -4.21 -0.73
CA GLN A 42 1.43 -5.55 -0.72
C GLN A 42 2.20 -6.52 0.18
N LYS A 43 3.54 -6.44 0.18
CA LYS A 43 4.41 -7.29 1.01
C LYS A 43 4.58 -6.79 2.44
N THR A 44 3.96 -5.67 2.81
CA THR A 44 4.11 -5.07 4.14
C THR A 44 3.37 -5.86 5.21
N VAL A 45 2.27 -6.54 4.86
CA VAL A 45 1.50 -7.40 5.77
C VAL A 45 1.95 -8.85 5.58
N GLN A 46 2.41 -9.48 6.67
CA GLN A 46 2.79 -10.88 6.70
C GLN A 46 1.58 -11.79 6.86
N GLU A 47 1.72 -13.06 6.47
CA GLU A 47 0.63 -14.04 6.47
C GLU A 47 -0.05 -14.15 7.84
N THR A 48 0.74 -14.16 8.92
CA THR A 48 0.26 -14.27 10.30
C THR A 48 -0.48 -13.03 10.80
N GLU A 49 -0.32 -11.89 10.13
CA GLU A 49 -0.93 -10.62 10.53
C GLU A 49 -2.34 -10.45 9.97
N TRP A 50 -2.72 -11.19 8.92
CA TRP A 50 -4.06 -11.13 8.33
C TRP A 50 -5.16 -11.49 9.33
N GLU A 51 -4.90 -12.49 10.17
CA GLU A 51 -5.85 -12.92 11.20
C GLU A 51 -6.08 -11.83 12.26
N ILE A 52 -5.02 -11.08 12.61
CA ILE A 52 -5.09 -9.96 13.55
C ILE A 52 -5.92 -8.82 12.94
N LEU A 53 -5.67 -8.48 11.67
CA LEU A 53 -6.44 -7.48 10.94
C LEU A 53 -7.93 -7.84 10.83
N ALA A 54 -8.25 -9.11 10.51
CA ALA A 54 -9.61 -9.59 10.42
C ALA A 54 -10.35 -9.50 11.77
N ARG A 55 -9.70 -9.92 12.86
CA ARG A 55 -10.24 -9.79 14.22
C ARG A 55 -10.48 -8.33 14.59
N ALA A 56 -9.51 -7.45 14.36
CA ALA A 56 -9.65 -6.03 14.66
C ALA A 56 -10.82 -5.39 13.90
N CYS A 57 -11.02 -5.76 12.62
CA CYS A 57 -12.13 -5.29 11.80
C CYS A 57 -13.50 -5.75 12.33
N HIS A 58 -13.63 -7.03 12.65
CA HIS A 58 -14.91 -7.61 13.08
C HIS A 58 -15.27 -7.28 14.53
N LEU A 59 -14.30 -7.39 15.44
CA LEU A 59 -14.53 -7.19 16.87
C LEU A 59 -14.50 -5.72 17.27
N LYS A 60 -13.93 -4.84 16.42
CA LYS A 60 -13.66 -3.42 16.72
C LYS A 60 -12.91 -3.22 18.03
N GLN A 61 -12.13 -4.22 18.44
CA GLN A 61 -11.31 -4.17 19.64
C GLN A 61 -9.89 -3.78 19.23
N ALA A 62 -9.46 -2.60 19.68
CA ALA A 62 -8.07 -2.20 19.61
C ALA A 62 -7.41 -2.61 20.93
N TYR A 63 -6.68 -3.72 20.91
CA TYR A 63 -5.80 -4.06 22.01
C TYR A 63 -4.52 -3.23 21.86
N ASN A 64 -4.07 -2.60 22.95
CA ASN A 64 -2.84 -1.81 22.96
C ASN A 64 -1.61 -2.73 23.11
N ASP A 65 -1.52 -3.74 22.24
CA ASP A 65 -0.41 -4.68 22.18
C ASP A 65 0.55 -4.35 21.02
N VAL A 66 1.72 -4.99 21.07
CA VAL A 66 2.82 -4.71 20.15
C VAL A 66 2.45 -5.04 18.69
N ASP A 67 1.63 -6.06 18.46
CA ASP A 67 1.27 -6.51 17.12
C ASP A 67 0.26 -5.55 16.46
N HIS A 68 -0.74 -5.08 17.21
CA HIS A 68 -1.67 -4.06 16.72
C HIS A 68 -0.97 -2.72 16.48
N LEU A 69 -0.05 -2.32 17.37
CA LEU A 69 0.77 -1.11 17.18
C LEU A 69 1.67 -1.22 15.94
N ARG A 70 2.27 -2.39 15.70
CA ARG A 70 3.06 -2.65 14.49
C ARG A 70 2.19 -2.46 13.24
N LEU A 71 0.99 -3.05 13.23
CA LEU A 71 0.07 -2.96 12.09
C LEU A 71 -0.46 -1.55 11.85
N LEU A 72 -0.67 -0.76 12.90
CA LEU A 72 -1.03 0.67 12.78
C LEU A 72 0.08 1.50 12.10
N LEU A 73 1.34 1.11 12.28
CA LEU A 73 2.49 1.75 11.66
C LEU A 73 2.78 1.22 10.26
N SER A 74 2.26 0.04 9.92
CA SER A 74 2.35 -0.56 8.59
C SER A 74 1.55 0.23 7.57
N ARG A 75 2.27 0.81 6.59
CA ARG A 75 1.65 1.46 5.43
C ARG A 75 1.13 0.40 4.47
N CYS A 76 -0.06 -0.09 4.73
CA CYS A 76 -0.75 -1.03 3.84
C CYS A 76 -1.67 -0.27 2.87
N LEU A 77 -1.65 -0.67 1.59
CA LEU A 77 -2.68 -0.30 0.64
C LEU A 77 -3.69 -1.45 0.64
N LEU A 78 -4.79 -1.28 1.35
CA LEU A 78 -5.90 -2.23 1.31
C LEU A 78 -6.81 -1.82 0.14
N GLU A 79 -6.77 -2.60 -0.93
CA GLU A 79 -7.72 -2.46 -2.05
C GLU A 79 -8.89 -3.40 -1.78
N TYR A 80 -10.08 -2.83 -1.54
CA TYR A 80 -11.30 -3.61 -1.52
C TYR A 80 -11.63 -4.03 -2.94
N ARG A 81 -11.50 -5.32 -3.24
CA ARG A 81 -11.85 -5.89 -4.54
C ARG A 81 -13.22 -6.55 -4.42
N TYR A 82 -14.19 -5.99 -5.15
CA TYR A 82 -15.48 -6.62 -5.32
C TYR A 82 -15.37 -7.65 -6.45
N TYR A 83 -15.61 -8.92 -6.09
CA TYR A 83 -15.77 -10.01 -7.03
C TYR A 83 -17.26 -10.32 -7.14
N ASP A 84 -17.78 -10.41 -8.37
CA ASP A 84 -19.17 -10.80 -8.59
C ASP A 84 -19.39 -12.31 -8.36
N GLU A 85 -20.63 -12.78 -8.50
CA GLU A 85 -21.00 -14.19 -8.31
C GLU A 85 -20.27 -15.15 -9.26
N ASN A 86 -19.58 -14.65 -10.29
CA ASN A 86 -18.82 -15.41 -11.27
C ASN A 86 -17.29 -15.25 -11.08
N ASP A 87 -16.82 -14.78 -9.91
CA ASP A 87 -15.41 -14.52 -9.59
C ASP A 87 -14.72 -13.50 -10.51
N ASN A 88 -15.48 -12.65 -11.22
CA ASN A 88 -14.88 -11.60 -12.03
C ASN A 88 -14.56 -10.38 -11.17
N LEU A 89 -13.33 -9.89 -11.28
CA LEU A 89 -12.90 -8.65 -10.66
C LEU A 89 -13.58 -7.46 -11.36
N GLN A 90 -14.43 -6.75 -10.64
CA GLN A 90 -15.04 -5.52 -11.12
C GLN A 90 -14.14 -4.34 -10.70
N ILE A 91 -13.60 -3.61 -11.69
CA ILE A 91 -12.73 -2.42 -11.53
C ILE A 91 -13.51 -1.18 -11.92
#